data_AF-A0A7S0ZV18-F1
#
_entry.id   AF-A0A7S0ZV18-F1
#
_cell.length_a   1.000
_cell.length_b   1.000
_cell.length_c   1.000
_cell.angle_alpha   90.00
_cell.angle_beta   90.00
_cell.angle_gamma   90.00
#
_symmetry.space_group_name_H-M   'P 1'
#
loop_
_entity.id
_entity.type
_entity.pdbx_description
1 polymer ?
#
loop_
_entity_poly.entity_id
_entity_poly.type
_entity_poly.pdbx_seq_one_letter_code
_entity_poly.pdbx_strand_id
1 'polypeptide(L)'
;AGFLVVFQSSQAYSRFWNGSQIIHSMMGYWHDATSCCLAFCRYSNAPADQVREFQHIFVRLMSLLNAMILGDLEGLEITEELMAHMSDTKDLRLLSTSEHARGLD
;
A
#
# COMPACT_ATOMS: atom_id res chain seq x y z
N ALA A 1 -17.62 -1.57 41.67
CA ALA A 1 -17.28 -0.67 40.53
C ALA A 1 -15.88 -0.92 39.98
N GLY A 2 -14.81 -0.95 40.80
CA GLY A 2 -13.42 -1.09 40.31
C GLY A 2 -13.11 -2.37 39.51
N PHE A 3 -13.64 -3.54 39.91
CA PHE A 3 -13.41 -4.80 39.19
C PHE A 3 -13.91 -4.76 37.74
N LEU A 4 -15.12 -4.24 37.51
CA LEU A 4 -15.69 -4.13 36.17
C LEU A 4 -14.85 -3.20 35.27
N VAL A 5 -14.36 -2.10 35.84
CA VAL A 5 -13.47 -1.16 35.14
C VAL A 5 -12.15 -1.83 34.73
N VAL A 6 -11.55 -2.63 35.61
CA VAL A 6 -10.32 -3.37 35.27
C VAL A 6 -10.60 -4.42 34.19
N PHE A 7 -11.72 -5.13 34.28
CA PHE A 7 -12.09 -6.16 33.31
C PHE A 7 -12.38 -5.61 31.91
N GLN A 8 -13.12 -4.50 31.80
CA GLN A 8 -13.38 -3.87 30.50
C GLN A 8 -12.09 -3.28 29.89
N SER A 9 -11.24 -2.64 30.70
CA SER A 9 -9.98 -2.06 30.23
C SER A 9 -9.01 -3.14 29.77
N SER A 10 -8.96 -4.29 30.45
CA SER A 10 -8.16 -5.43 30.02
C SER A 10 -8.60 -5.97 28.65
N GLN A 11 -9.90 -6.10 28.42
CA GLN A 11 -10.43 -6.52 27.12
C GLN A 11 -10.17 -5.50 26.01
N ALA A 12 -10.36 -4.20 26.29
CA ALA A 12 -10.08 -3.13 25.34
C ALA A 12 -8.59 -3.09 24.96
N TYR A 13 -7.71 -3.19 25.96
CA TYR A 13 -6.27 -3.23 25.75
C TYR A 13 -5.82 -4.44 24.92
N SER A 14 -6.38 -5.61 25.20
CA SER A 14 -6.09 -6.83 24.43
C SER A 14 -6.45 -6.66 22.95
N ARG A 15 -7.63 -6.10 22.65
CA ARG A 15 -8.06 -5.83 21.26
C ARG A 15 -7.18 -4.79 20.58
N PHE A 16 -6.87 -3.70 21.26
CA PHE A 16 -5.99 -2.64 20.74
C PHE A 16 -4.61 -3.19 20.38
N TRP A 17 -4.00 -3.96 21.29
CA TRP A 17 -2.68 -4.53 21.07
C TRP A 17 -2.70 -5.56 19.93
N ASN A 18 -3.70 -6.45 19.91
CA ASN A 18 -3.84 -7.43 18.83
C ASN A 18 -4.01 -6.77 17.45
N GLY A 19 -4.86 -5.74 17.37
CA GLY A 19 -5.02 -4.95 16.14
C GLY A 19 -3.71 -4.30 15.70
N SER A 20 -3.00 -3.66 16.64
CA SER A 20 -1.71 -3.02 16.39
C SER A 20 -0.66 -3.99 15.84
N GLN A 21 -0.60 -5.21 16.39
CA GLN A 21 0.28 -6.26 15.91
C GLN A 21 -0.06 -6.69 14.47
N ILE A 22 -1.35 -6.89 14.17
CA ILE A 22 -1.81 -7.29 12.83
C ILE A 22 -1.39 -6.24 11.79
N ILE A 23 -1.62 -4.95 12.08
CA ILE A 23 -1.27 -3.85 11.17
C ILE A 23 0.24 -3.80 10.93
N HIS A 24 1.03 -3.91 12.00
CA HIS A 24 2.49 -3.92 11.89
C HIS A 24 3.02 -5.11 11.08
N SER A 25 2.48 -6.31 11.30
CA SER A 25 2.82 -7.49 10.51
C SER A 25 2.45 -7.34 9.04
N MET A 26 1.26 -6.80 8.75
CA MET A 26 0.81 -6.54 7.38
C MET A 26 1.76 -5.60 6.64
N MET A 27 2.15 -4.48 7.25
CA MET A 27 3.13 -3.56 6.66
C MET A 27 4.47 -4.23 6.39
N GLY A 28 4.92 -5.11 7.31
CA GLY A 28 6.12 -5.93 7.11
C GLY A 28 6.02 -6.84 5.88
N TYR A 29 4.91 -7.56 5.73
CA TYR A 29 4.69 -8.44 4.57
C TYR A 29 4.67 -7.67 3.24
N TRP A 30 4.04 -6.50 3.20
CA TRP A 30 4.03 -5.67 2.00
C TRP A 30 5.41 -5.13 1.64
N HIS A 31 6.18 -4.72 2.64
CA HIS A 31 7.56 -4.28 2.45
C HIS A 31 8.44 -5.43 1.92
N ASP A 32 8.34 -6.62 2.51
CA ASP A 32 9.11 -7.79 2.09
C ASP A 32 8.74 -8.24 0.67
N ALA A 33 7.44 -8.28 0.34
CA ALA A 33 6.98 -8.57 -1.02
C ALA A 33 7.52 -7.55 -2.02
N THR A 34 7.54 -6.27 -1.63
CA THR A 34 8.06 -5.20 -2.48
C THR A 34 9.55 -5.40 -2.75
N SER A 35 10.34 -5.59 -1.69
CA SER A 35 11.78 -5.84 -1.76
C SER A 35 12.12 -7.05 -2.63
N CYS A 36 11.38 -8.16 -2.45
CA CYS A 36 11.55 -9.39 -3.23
C CYS A 36 11.31 -9.15 -4.73
N CYS A 37 10.23 -8.45 -5.09
CA CYS A 37 9.92 -8.10 -6.48
C CYS A 37 11.03 -7.23 -7.11
N LEU A 38 11.50 -6.21 -6.39
CA LEU A 38 12.59 -5.34 -6.86
C LEU A 38 13.92 -6.10 -7.01
N ALA A 39 14.18 -7.10 -6.15
CA ALA A 39 15.35 -7.96 -6.27
C ALA A 39 15.31 -8.81 -7.55
N PHE A 40 14.15 -9.36 -7.93
CA PHE A 40 14.00 -10.12 -9.17
C PHE A 40 14.20 -9.27 -10.43
N CYS A 41 13.90 -7.97 -10.37
CA CYS A 41 14.15 -7.05 -11.48
C CYS A 41 15.63 -7.00 -11.89
N ARG A 42 16.56 -7.35 -10.98
CA ARG A 42 18.01 -7.40 -11.26
C ARG A 42 18.40 -8.47 -12.28
N TYR A 43 17.58 -9.50 -12.45
CA TYR A 43 17.81 -10.60 -13.39
C TYR A 43 16.97 -10.44 -14.67
N SER A 44 16.27 -9.32 -14.82
CA SER A 44 15.49 -9.04 -16.02
C SER A 44 16.40 -8.75 -17.21
N ASN A 45 16.02 -9.25 -18.39
CA ASN A 45 16.66 -8.92 -19.67
C ASN A 45 16.08 -7.64 -20.31
N ALA A 46 15.14 -6.96 -19.63
CA ALA A 46 14.53 -5.73 -20.13
C ALA A 46 15.50 -4.53 -20.09
N PRO A 47 15.28 -3.49 -20.90
CA PRO A 47 16.07 -2.26 -20.86
C PRO A 47 16.07 -1.63 -19.46
N ALA A 48 17.23 -1.10 -19.04
CA ALA A 48 17.40 -0.52 -17.70
C ALA A 48 16.39 0.60 -17.38
N ASP A 49 16.03 1.40 -18.39
CA ASP A 49 15.04 2.47 -18.24
C ASP A 49 13.64 1.94 -17.93
N GLN A 50 13.22 0.86 -18.60
CA GLN A 50 11.93 0.22 -18.34
C GLN A 50 11.89 -0.47 -16.98
N VAL A 51 13.02 -1.10 -16.57
CA VAL A 51 13.15 -1.68 -15.23
C VAL A 51 13.03 -0.58 -14.18
N ARG A 52 13.71 0.54 -14.37
CA ARG A 52 13.66 1.68 -13.44
C ARG A 52 12.26 2.28 -13.34
N GLU A 53 11.59 2.47 -14.47
CA GLU A 53 10.21 2.94 -14.51
C GLU A 53 9.26 2.01 -13.75
N PHE A 54 9.35 0.69 -14.01
CA PHE A 54 8.59 -0.32 -13.27
C PHE A 54 8.84 -0.24 -11.77
N GLN A 55 10.11 -0.19 -11.34
CA GLN A 55 10.47 -0.11 -9.92
C GLN A 55 9.87 1.12 -9.24
N HIS A 56 9.92 2.29 -9.90
CA HIS A 56 9.34 3.52 -9.37
C HIS A 56 7.82 3.45 -9.24
N ILE A 57 7.13 2.97 -10.28
CA ILE A 57 5.67 2.82 -10.27
C ILE A 57 5.24 1.83 -9.20
N PHE A 58 5.90 0.68 -9.14
CA PHE A 58 5.56 -0.38 -8.20
C PHE A 58 5.73 0.05 -6.74
N VAL A 59 6.85 0.72 -6.41
CA VAL A 59 7.04 1.27 -5.05
C VAL A 59 5.95 2.29 -4.70
N ARG A 60 5.60 3.19 -5.64
CA ARG A 60 4.57 4.21 -5.41
C ARG A 60 3.18 3.61 -5.23
N LEU A 61 2.84 2.57 -5.99
CA LEU A 61 1.60 1.80 -5.80
C LEU A 61 1.56 1.11 -4.44
N MET A 62 2.66 0.49 -4.01
CA MET A 62 2.75 -0.17 -2.71
C MET A 62 2.68 0.83 -1.54
N SER A 63 3.30 2.00 -1.66
CA SER A 63 3.15 3.08 -0.69
C SER A 63 1.72 3.61 -0.63
N LEU A 64 1.07 3.80 -1.79
CA LEU A 64 -0.31 4.26 -1.87
C LEU A 64 -1.27 3.24 -1.25
N LEU A 65 -1.10 1.96 -1.55
CA LEU A 65 -1.90 0.87 -0.96
C LEU A 65 -1.82 0.89 0.56
N ASN A 66 -0.61 0.98 1.13
CA ASN A 66 -0.44 1.06 2.59
C ASN A 66 -1.09 2.32 3.17
N ALA A 67 -0.96 3.47 2.51
CA ALA A 67 -1.60 4.70 2.95
C ALA A 67 -3.14 4.61 2.93
N MET A 68 -3.72 3.97 1.91
CA MET A 68 -5.17 3.77 1.84
C MET A 68 -5.68 2.84 2.93
N ILE A 69 -4.98 1.72 3.19
CA ILE A 69 -5.37 0.78 4.25
C ILE A 69 -5.31 1.46 5.63
N LEU A 70 -4.25 2.22 5.90
CA LEU A 70 -4.11 2.96 7.15
C LEU A 70 -5.16 4.07 7.28
N GLY A 71 -5.45 4.78 6.17
CA GLY A 71 -6.47 5.83 6.18
C GLY A 71 -7.88 5.28 6.44
N ASP A 72 -8.24 4.17 5.79
CA ASP A 72 -9.51 3.47 6.03
C ASP A 72 -9.62 3.02 7.49
N LEU A 73 -8.54 2.50 8.06
CA LEU A 73 -8.50 2.09 9.46
C LEU A 73 -8.64 3.27 10.45
N GLU A 74 -8.06 4.43 10.12
CA GLU A 74 -8.23 5.66 10.90
C GLU A 74 -9.65 6.24 10.80
N GLY A 75 -10.50 5.69 9.92
CA GLY A 75 -11.84 6.20 9.66
C GLY A 75 -11.83 7.46 8.81
N LEU A 76 -10.77 7.70 8.04
CA LEU A 76 -10.78 8.73 7.01
C LEU A 76 -11.78 8.32 5.93
N GLU A 77 -12.84 9.10 5.75
CA GLU A 77 -13.68 8.97 4.57
C GLU A 77 -12.82 9.29 3.36
N ILE A 78 -12.54 8.26 2.56
CA ILE A 78 -11.86 8.43 1.28
C ILE A 78 -12.87 9.13 0.36
N THR A 79 -12.88 10.47 0.39
CA THR A 79 -13.74 11.26 -0.48
C THR A 79 -13.36 10.99 -1.94
N GLU A 80 -14.32 11.07 -2.85
CA GLU A 80 -14.07 10.96 -4.30
C GLU A 80 -12.94 11.90 -4.77
N GLU A 81 -12.78 13.05 -4.12
CA GLU A 81 -11.69 14.00 -4.36
C GLU A 81 -10.31 13.45 -3.96
N LEU A 82 -10.19 12.74 -2.83
CA LEU A 82 -8.93 12.13 -2.40
C LEU A 82 -8.57 10.94 -3.30
N MET A 83 -9.56 10.10 -3.65
CA MET A 83 -9.40 9.05 -4.64
C MET A 83 -8.99 9.60 -6.02
N ALA A 84 -9.60 10.71 -6.46
CA ALA A 84 -9.25 11.38 -7.70
C ALA A 84 -7.83 11.95 -7.65
N HIS A 85 -7.41 12.56 -6.54
CA HIS A 85 -6.07 13.10 -6.37
C HIS A 85 -4.99 12.01 -6.30
N MET A 86 -5.33 10.86 -5.68
CA MET A 86 -4.49 9.67 -5.65
C MET A 86 -4.38 9.02 -7.03
N SER A 87 -5.48 8.98 -7.79
CA SER A 87 -5.53 8.48 -9.17
C SER A 87 -4.88 9.41 -10.20
N ASP A 88 -4.86 10.74 -9.95
CA ASP A 88 -4.22 11.74 -10.82
C ASP A 88 -2.69 11.73 -10.69
N THR A 89 -2.16 11.04 -9.68
CA THR A 89 -0.73 10.77 -9.55
C THR A 89 -0.22 10.21 -10.88
N LYS A 90 0.64 10.99 -11.56
CA LYS A 90 1.09 10.77 -12.96
C LYS A 90 1.46 9.33 -13.34
N ASP A 91 1.86 8.49 -12.38
CA ASP A 91 2.21 7.09 -12.58
C ASP A 91 1.08 6.21 -13.08
N LEU A 92 -0.15 6.40 -12.57
CA LEU A 92 -1.28 5.57 -12.99
C LEU A 92 -1.71 5.93 -14.42
N ARG A 93 -1.55 7.20 -14.81
CA ARG A 93 -1.74 7.67 -16.19
C ARG A 93 -0.69 7.13 -17.15
N LEU A 94 0.58 7.00 -16.73
CA LEU A 94 1.65 6.41 -17.55
C LEU A 94 1.35 4.94 -17.90
N LEU A 95 0.83 4.16 -16.94
CA LEU A 95 0.35 2.79 -17.20
C LEU A 95 -0.76 2.77 -18.26
N SER A 96 -1.82 3.58 -18.11
CA SER A 96 -2.92 3.64 -19.09
C SER A 96 -2.50 4.13 -20.49
N THR A 97 -1.50 5.03 -20.55
CA THR A 97 -0.98 5.57 -21.82
C THR A 97 -0.03 4.57 -22.51
N SER A 98 0.74 3.81 -21.72
CA SER A 98 1.62 2.76 -22.24
C SER A 98 0.86 1.54 -22.77
N GLU A 99 -0.30 1.21 -22.19
CA GLU A 99 -1.19 0.17 -22.74
C GLU A 99 -1.86 0.64 -24.04
N HIS A 100 -2.26 1.91 -24.14
CA HIS A 100 -2.75 2.49 -25.41
C HIS A 100 -1.68 2.53 -26.51
N ALA A 101 -0.41 2.70 -26.15
CA ALA A 101 0.70 2.68 -27.10
C ALA A 101 1.10 1.28 -27.58
N ARG A 102 0.73 0.22 -26.85
CA ARG A 102 0.98 -1.20 -27.22
C ARG A 102 -0.19 -1.87 -27.95
N GLY A 103 -1.33 -1.18 -28.09
CA GLY A 103 -2.51 -1.67 -28.82
C GLY A 103 -2.65 -1.12 -30.24
N LEU A 104 -1.60 -0.49 -30.78
CA LEU A 104 -1.56 0.17 -32.09
C LEU A 104 -0.56 -0.49 -33.06
N ASP A 105 -0.26 -1.76 -32.81
CA ASP A 105 0.56 -2.65 -33.64
C ASP A 105 -0.34 -3.60 -34.46
#